data_AF-A0A382KQN6-F1
#
_entry.id   AF-A0A382KQN6-F1
#
_cell.length_a   1.000
_cell.length_b   1.000
_cell.length_c   1.000
_cell.angle_alpha   90.00
_cell.angle_beta   90.00
_cell.angle_gamma   90.00
#
_symmetry.space_group_name_H-M   'P 1'
#
loop_
_entity.id
_entity.type
_entity.pdbx_description
1 polymer ?
#
loop_
_entity_poly.entity_id
_entity_poly.type
_entity_poly.pdbx_seq_one_letter_code
_entity_poly.pdbx_strand_id
1 'polypeptide(L)'
;MNSFRFRSKFKEPVEEVFDWHMRSGTLERLIPPWEKTKVIYSSGAPSEKGEVHLRMRKFGVPFDMKIGHTDFVRNRLFQDEQKSGPFRYWRHIHRFERSSDGGSVMEDHIEWAAPFGSFGDSICRRLVTSELRRLFTFRHQRLKDELERIRINRSPQPLSIAITGSNGLIGASLCHVLTTMGHTVIPLVRN
;
A
#
# COMPACT_ATOMS: atom_id res chain seq x y z
N MET A 1 20.95 1.74 11.97
CA MET A 1 19.69 2.20 11.35
C MET A 1 19.89 2.21 9.84
N ASN A 2 19.02 1.51 9.12
CA ASN A 2 19.10 1.37 7.67
C ASN A 2 18.03 2.24 6.99
N SER A 3 18.31 2.67 5.76
CA SER A 3 17.39 3.45 4.94
C SER A 3 17.31 2.87 3.53
N PHE A 4 16.13 2.91 2.93
CA PHE A 4 15.83 2.52 1.56
C PHE A 4 14.89 3.55 0.93
N ARG A 5 15.14 3.93 -0.32
CA ARG A 5 14.28 4.85 -1.08
C ARG A 5 13.93 4.24 -2.43
N PHE A 6 12.69 4.46 -2.86
CA PHE A 6 12.23 4.10 -4.19
C PHE A 6 11.36 5.23 -4.75
N ARG A 7 11.62 5.66 -5.99
CA ARG A 7 10.95 6.81 -6.60
C ARG A 7 10.43 6.45 -7.98
N SER A 8 9.24 6.94 -8.33
CA SER A 8 8.70 6.83 -9.69
C SER A 8 7.98 8.10 -10.09
N LYS A 9 8.05 8.44 -11.38
CA LYS A 9 7.22 9.47 -12.00
C LYS A 9 5.90 8.88 -12.47
N PHE A 10 4.85 9.69 -12.40
CA PHE A 10 3.48 9.41 -12.84
C PHE A 10 3.03 10.53 -13.77
N LYS A 11 2.18 10.18 -14.74
CA LYS A 11 1.62 11.15 -15.69
C LYS A 11 0.48 11.95 -15.06
N GLU A 12 -0.10 11.39 -14.01
CA GLU A 12 -1.25 11.87 -13.29
C GLU A 12 -0.85 12.99 -12.31
N PRO A 13 -1.73 13.98 -12.09
CA PRO A 13 -1.54 15.01 -11.06
C PRO A 13 -1.37 14.40 -9.67
N VAL A 14 -0.68 15.15 -8.79
CA VAL A 14 -0.38 14.69 -7.42
C VAL A 14 -1.65 14.35 -6.64
N GLU A 15 -2.73 15.07 -6.90
CA GLU A 15 -4.04 14.87 -6.29
C GLU A 15 -4.60 13.48 -6.63
N GLU A 16 -4.53 13.06 -7.89
CA GLU A 16 -5.06 11.75 -8.33
C GLU A 16 -4.24 10.60 -7.76
N VAL A 17 -2.90 10.72 -7.77
CA VAL A 17 -2.01 9.71 -7.20
C VAL A 17 -2.22 9.60 -5.69
N PHE A 18 -2.34 10.72 -4.99
CA PHE A 18 -2.59 10.74 -3.55
C PHE A 18 -3.97 10.18 -3.20
N ASP A 19 -5.03 10.62 -3.90
CA ASP A 19 -6.41 10.16 -3.66
C ASP A 19 -6.56 8.66 -3.85
N TRP A 20 -5.85 8.07 -4.81
CA TRP A 20 -5.88 6.62 -5.00
C TRP A 20 -5.41 5.87 -3.74
N HIS A 21 -4.39 6.38 -3.03
CA HIS A 21 -3.94 5.79 -1.76
C HIS A 21 -4.97 5.91 -0.63
N MET A 22 -5.90 6.86 -0.74
CA MET A 22 -6.95 7.08 0.24
C MET A 22 -8.20 6.22 -0.03
N ARG A 23 -8.27 5.48 -1.14
CA ARG A 23 -9.42 4.63 -1.47
C ARG A 23 -9.37 3.31 -0.70
N SER A 24 -10.56 2.80 -0.35
CA SER A 24 -10.70 1.44 0.18
C SER A 24 -10.23 0.42 -0.85
N GLY A 25 -9.58 -0.66 -0.41
CA GLY A 25 -9.06 -1.70 -1.30
C GLY A 25 -7.64 -1.46 -1.81
N THR A 26 -7.11 -0.25 -1.63
CA THR A 26 -5.77 0.10 -2.14
C THR A 26 -4.67 -0.74 -1.52
N LEU A 27 -4.71 -0.98 -0.20
CA LEU A 27 -3.72 -1.82 0.47
C LEU A 27 -3.74 -3.24 -0.12
N GLU A 28 -4.91 -3.80 -0.37
CA GLU A 28 -5.10 -5.12 -0.96
C GLU A 28 -4.58 -5.18 -2.40
N ARG A 29 -4.71 -4.10 -3.19
CA ARG A 29 -4.07 -3.99 -4.52
C ARG A 29 -2.54 -3.95 -4.41
N LEU A 30 -2.00 -3.35 -3.36
CA LEU A 30 -0.55 -3.16 -3.15
C LEU A 30 0.14 -4.35 -2.47
N ILE A 31 -0.59 -5.39 -2.06
CA ILE A 31 -0.01 -6.65 -1.56
C ILE A 31 0.45 -7.49 -2.76
N PRO A 32 1.75 -7.81 -2.88
CA PRO A 32 2.22 -8.66 -3.96
C PRO A 32 1.70 -10.10 -3.85
N PRO A 33 1.47 -10.79 -4.99
CA PRO A 33 0.94 -12.15 -4.98
C PRO A 33 1.89 -13.19 -4.37
N TRP A 34 3.18 -12.90 -4.25
CA TRP A 34 4.14 -13.78 -3.58
C TRP A 34 4.17 -13.59 -2.06
N GLU A 35 3.59 -12.50 -1.53
CA GLU A 35 3.48 -12.28 -0.10
C GLU A 35 2.23 -12.94 0.44
N LYS A 36 2.40 -13.81 1.45
CA LYS A 36 1.29 -14.37 2.21
C LYS A 36 0.89 -13.40 3.30
N THR A 37 0.20 -12.34 2.91
CA THR A 37 -0.26 -11.26 3.79
C THR A 37 -1.79 -11.25 3.84
N LYS A 38 -2.34 -11.20 5.06
CA LYS A 38 -3.76 -11.04 5.32
C LYS A 38 -3.97 -9.76 6.12
N VAL A 39 -4.85 -8.89 5.63
CA VAL A 39 -5.35 -7.74 6.41
C VAL A 39 -6.33 -8.28 7.46
N ILE A 40 -5.96 -8.17 8.73
CA ILE A 40 -6.78 -8.63 9.86
C ILE A 40 -7.72 -7.52 10.32
N TYR A 41 -7.22 -6.28 10.30
CA TYR A 41 -7.97 -5.08 10.65
C TYR A 41 -7.40 -3.89 9.87
N SER A 42 -8.26 -2.95 9.51
CA SER A 42 -7.89 -1.64 8.98
C SER A 42 -8.93 -0.64 9.45
N SER A 43 -8.47 0.53 9.90
CA SER A 43 -9.33 1.69 10.18
C SER A 43 -9.82 2.39 8.90
N GLY A 44 -9.48 1.88 7.72
CA GLY A 44 -9.83 2.47 6.42
C GLY A 44 -8.67 3.22 5.78
N ALA A 45 -8.95 4.38 5.18
CA ALA A 45 -7.95 5.22 4.54
C ALA A 45 -6.90 5.74 5.56
N PRO A 46 -5.65 6.01 5.11
CA PRO A 46 -4.65 6.64 5.96
C PRO A 46 -5.17 7.95 6.57
N SER A 47 -4.98 8.11 7.88
CA SER A 47 -5.43 9.27 8.68
C SER A 47 -4.57 9.38 9.94
N GLU A 48 -4.52 10.54 10.60
CA GLU A 48 -3.64 10.79 11.77
C GLU A 48 -3.75 9.79 12.92
N LYS A 49 -4.87 9.06 13.03
CA LYS A 49 -5.10 8.06 14.09
C LYS A 49 -5.44 6.67 13.56
N GLY A 50 -5.30 6.46 12.27
CA GLY A 50 -5.63 5.16 11.70
C GLY A 50 -4.58 4.10 12.00
N GLU A 51 -5.00 2.84 11.93
CA GLU A 51 -4.15 1.68 12.17
C GLU A 51 -4.50 0.53 11.24
N VAL A 52 -3.51 -0.32 10.98
CA VAL A 52 -3.64 -1.51 10.16
C VAL A 52 -2.95 -2.67 10.86
N HIS A 53 -3.66 -3.80 10.97
CA HIS A 53 -3.11 -5.04 11.51
C HIS A 53 -2.99 -6.08 10.39
N LEU A 54 -1.77 -6.54 10.17
CA LEU A 54 -1.43 -7.51 9.14
C LEU A 54 -0.95 -8.80 9.78
N ARG A 55 -1.39 -9.94 9.23
CA ARG A 55 -0.77 -11.24 9.48
C ARG A 55 0.02 -11.63 8.25
N MET A 56 1.32 -11.81 8.40
CA MET A 56 2.24 -12.13 7.32
C MET A 56 2.90 -13.47 7.57
N ARG A 57 3.40 -14.12 6.51
CA ARG A 57 4.20 -15.34 6.63
C ARG A 57 5.45 -15.24 5.77
N LYS A 58 6.63 -15.29 6.40
CA LYS A 58 7.92 -15.24 5.72
C LYS A 58 8.78 -16.43 6.13
N PHE A 59 9.40 -17.10 5.16
CA PHE A 59 10.16 -18.34 5.37
C PHE A 59 9.41 -19.41 6.18
N GLY A 60 8.09 -19.51 6.00
CA GLY A 60 7.24 -20.47 6.72
C GLY A 60 6.82 -20.04 8.13
N VAL A 61 7.39 -18.97 8.69
CA VAL A 61 7.07 -18.46 10.03
C VAL A 61 5.99 -17.36 9.93
N PRO A 62 4.84 -17.52 10.60
CA PRO A 62 3.85 -16.46 10.68
C PRO A 62 4.26 -15.40 11.71
N PHE A 63 3.94 -14.14 11.45
CA PHE A 63 4.07 -13.06 12.40
C PHE A 63 3.00 -12.00 12.14
N ASP A 64 2.65 -11.27 13.19
CA ASP A 64 1.72 -10.15 13.12
C ASP A 64 2.49 -8.83 13.11
N MET A 65 2.00 -7.86 12.34
CA MET A 65 2.53 -6.52 12.27
C MET A 65 1.38 -5.53 12.48
N LYS A 66 1.51 -4.67 13.48
CA LYS A 66 0.60 -3.56 13.75
C LYS A 66 1.25 -2.27 13.32
N ILE A 67 0.57 -1.52 12.46
CA ILE A 67 1.04 -0.29 11.86
C ILE A 67 0.10 0.83 12.30
N GLY A 68 0.65 1.94 12.76
CA GLY A 68 -0.10 3.16 13.01
C GLY A 68 0.32 4.25 12.03
N HIS A 69 -0.65 4.97 11.51
CA HIS A 69 -0.40 6.20 10.77
C HIS A 69 0.04 7.29 11.75
N THR A 70 1.08 8.05 11.42
CA THR A 70 1.77 8.94 12.38
C THR A 70 1.98 10.36 11.88
N ASP A 71 1.87 10.58 10.58
CA ASP A 71 1.91 11.91 9.97
C ASP A 71 1.07 11.90 8.70
N PHE A 72 0.44 13.04 8.41
CA PHE A 72 -0.46 13.19 7.28
C PHE A 72 -0.53 14.64 6.82
N VAL A 73 -0.12 14.90 5.57
CA VAL A 73 -0.30 16.18 4.89
C VAL A 73 -0.86 15.91 3.51
N ARG A 74 -2.12 16.31 3.31
CA ARG A 74 -2.86 16.10 2.06
C ARG A 74 -2.04 16.48 0.83
N ASN A 75 -1.98 15.57 -0.16
CA ASN A 75 -1.24 15.73 -1.42
C ASN A 75 0.29 15.94 -1.28
N ARG A 76 0.88 15.65 -0.10
CA ARG A 76 2.32 15.80 0.14
C ARG A 76 2.94 14.60 0.82
N LEU A 77 2.27 14.06 1.84
CA LEU A 77 2.88 13.12 2.77
C LEU A 77 1.82 12.28 3.48
N PHE A 78 2.10 10.99 3.66
CA PHE A 78 1.60 10.25 4.82
C PHE A 78 2.67 9.28 5.32
N GLN A 79 2.63 8.96 6.61
CA GLN A 79 3.65 8.16 7.28
C GLN A 79 3.06 7.04 8.11
N ASP A 80 3.66 5.86 7.98
CA ASP A 80 3.30 4.63 8.67
C ASP A 80 4.45 4.19 9.57
N GLU A 81 4.16 3.87 10.83
CA GLU A 81 5.14 3.31 11.76
C GLU A 81 4.66 1.99 12.35
N GLN A 82 5.58 1.03 12.45
CA GLN A 82 5.29 -0.20 13.15
C GLN A 82 5.16 0.06 14.66
N LYS A 83 4.01 -0.29 15.24
CA LYS A 83 3.78 -0.27 16.70
C LYS A 83 4.21 -1.59 17.36
N SER A 84 4.02 -2.72 16.66
CA SER A 84 4.54 -4.02 17.05
C SER A 84 4.77 -4.89 15.82
N GLY A 85 5.85 -5.67 15.77
CA GLY A 85 6.14 -6.52 14.62
C GLY A 85 7.58 -7.04 14.61
N PRO A 86 8.04 -7.60 13.48
CA PRO A 86 9.33 -8.31 13.41
C PRO A 86 10.54 -7.38 13.37
N PHE A 87 10.35 -6.09 13.05
CA PHE A 87 11.43 -5.11 13.06
C PHE A 87 11.57 -4.48 14.43
N ARG A 88 12.79 -4.10 14.82
CA ARG A 88 13.00 -3.27 16.02
C ARG A 88 12.46 -1.86 15.81
N TYR A 89 12.56 -1.38 14.58
CA TYR A 89 12.04 -0.10 14.13
C TYR A 89 11.66 -0.23 12.67
N TRP A 90 10.52 0.35 12.29
CA TRP A 90 10.08 0.45 10.91
C TRP A 90 9.25 1.71 10.77
N ARG A 91 9.69 2.59 9.87
CA ARG A 91 9.00 3.81 9.46
C ARG A 91 8.97 3.87 7.95
N HIS A 92 7.78 4.04 7.39
CA HIS A 92 7.54 4.15 5.96
C HIS A 92 6.89 5.50 5.67
N ILE A 93 7.60 6.34 4.92
CA ILE A 93 7.16 7.66 4.53
C ILE A 93 6.83 7.65 3.05
N HIS A 94 5.60 8.03 2.70
CA HIS A 94 5.15 8.20 1.32
C HIS A 94 5.15 9.70 1.02
N ARG A 95 6.00 10.16 0.10
CA ARG A 95 6.10 11.56 -0.32
C ARG A 95 5.59 11.75 -1.73
N PHE A 96 4.90 12.87 -1.94
CA PHE A 96 4.28 13.22 -3.20
C PHE A 96 4.70 14.64 -3.59
N GLU A 97 5.20 14.78 -4.81
CA GLU A 97 5.70 16.04 -5.35
C GLU A 97 5.07 16.30 -6.72
N ARG A 98 4.72 17.57 -6.99
CA ARG A 98 4.29 17.98 -8.33
C ARG A 98 5.50 17.98 -9.27
N SER A 99 5.31 17.49 -10.49
CA SER A 99 6.30 17.56 -11.56
C SER A 99 6.01 18.78 -12.44
N SER A 100 7.05 19.35 -13.06
CA SER A 100 6.94 20.54 -13.90
C SER A 100 6.14 20.32 -15.19
N ASP A 101 5.99 19.07 -15.62
CA ASP A 101 5.24 18.63 -16.81
C ASP A 101 3.74 18.34 -16.51
N GLY A 102 3.24 18.74 -15.34
CA GLY A 102 1.85 18.52 -14.92
C GLY A 102 1.59 17.14 -14.31
N GLY A 103 2.57 16.24 -14.33
CA GLY A 103 2.51 14.96 -13.63
C GLY A 103 2.93 15.07 -12.16
N SER A 104 3.35 13.95 -11.59
CA SER A 104 3.79 13.88 -10.20
C SER A 104 4.92 12.88 -9.99
N VAL A 105 5.58 12.99 -8.84
CA VAL A 105 6.61 12.06 -8.40
C VAL A 105 6.26 11.56 -7.02
N MET A 106 6.23 10.24 -6.87
CA MET A 106 6.06 9.58 -5.57
C MET A 106 7.39 8.96 -5.14
N GLU A 107 7.77 9.19 -3.88
CA GLU A 107 8.89 8.55 -3.22
C GLU A 107 8.43 7.80 -1.98
N ASP A 108 8.81 6.53 -1.90
CA ASP A 108 8.71 5.72 -0.69
C ASP A 108 10.07 5.69 0.01
N HIS A 109 10.10 6.19 1.24
CA HIS A 109 11.29 6.19 2.09
C HIS A 109 11.05 5.31 3.31
N ILE A 110 11.81 4.22 3.38
CA ILE A 110 11.75 3.25 4.47
C ILE A 110 12.98 3.41 5.35
N GLU A 111 12.76 3.58 6.64
CA GLU A 111 13.78 3.47 7.66
C GLU A 111 13.49 2.27 8.55
N TRP A 112 14.50 1.46 8.82
CA TRP A 112 14.29 0.23 9.55
C TRP A 112 15.53 -0.22 10.34
N ALA A 113 15.29 -1.05 11.35
CA ALA A 113 16.32 -1.75 12.13
C ALA A 113 15.94 -3.22 12.36
N ALA A 114 16.91 -4.13 12.18
CA ALA A 114 16.71 -5.56 12.37
C ALA A 114 16.43 -5.90 13.85
N PRO A 115 15.71 -7.01 14.14
CA PRO A 115 15.38 -7.43 15.50
C PRO A 115 16.60 -7.72 16.39
N PHE A 116 17.75 -8.12 15.82
CA PHE A 116 18.97 -8.50 16.56
C PHE A 116 20.07 -7.42 16.57
N GLY A 117 19.72 -6.15 16.37
CA GLY A 117 20.67 -5.03 16.42
C GLY A 117 21.68 -5.01 15.27
N SER A 118 22.85 -4.40 15.50
CA SER A 118 23.85 -4.11 14.44
C SER A 118 24.42 -5.34 13.75
N PHE A 119 24.58 -6.46 14.46
CA PHE A 119 25.03 -7.72 13.87
C PHE A 119 23.99 -8.29 12.89
N GLY A 120 22.70 -8.23 13.28
CA GLY A 120 21.58 -8.56 12.41
C GLY A 120 21.46 -7.61 11.21
N ASP A 121 21.72 -6.32 11.40
CA ASP A 121 21.68 -5.32 10.34
C ASP A 121 22.62 -5.69 9.19
N SER A 122 23.89 -6.01 9.44
CA SER A 122 24.85 -6.31 8.35
C SER A 122 24.49 -7.55 7.53
N ILE A 123 24.03 -8.62 8.19
CA ILE A 123 23.65 -9.89 7.53
C ILE A 123 22.33 -9.72 6.77
N CYS A 124 21.34 -9.11 7.42
CA CYS A 124 20.00 -8.97 6.85
C CYS A 124 19.90 -7.82 5.85
N ARG A 125 20.78 -6.81 5.88
CA ARG A 125 20.68 -5.61 5.03
C ARG A 125 20.57 -5.94 3.55
N ARG A 126 21.40 -6.85 3.03
CA ARG A 126 21.34 -7.21 1.60
C ARG A 126 20.01 -7.89 1.24
N LEU A 127 19.58 -8.84 2.08
CA LEU A 127 18.32 -9.58 1.89
C LEU A 127 17.10 -8.65 2.00
N VAL A 128 17.04 -7.83 3.05
CA VAL A 128 15.95 -6.86 3.28
C VAL A 128 15.93 -5.82 2.17
N THR A 129 17.07 -5.23 1.80
CA THR A 129 17.14 -4.23 0.72
C THR A 129 16.70 -4.82 -0.62
N SER A 130 17.09 -6.06 -0.93
CA SER A 130 16.64 -6.75 -2.15
C SER A 130 15.13 -6.99 -2.15
N GLU A 131 14.57 -7.42 -1.02
CA GLU A 131 13.14 -7.65 -0.90
C GLU A 131 12.34 -6.35 -0.95
N LEU A 132 12.81 -5.29 -0.28
CA LEU A 132 12.23 -3.95 -0.37
C LEU A 132 12.24 -3.47 -1.83
N ARG A 133 13.37 -3.61 -2.53
CA ARG A 133 13.43 -3.25 -3.96
C ARG A 133 12.40 -4.01 -4.77
N ARG A 134 12.27 -5.33 -4.59
CA ARG A 134 11.27 -6.14 -5.28
C ARG A 134 9.84 -5.71 -4.96
N LEU A 135 9.54 -5.49 -3.68
CA LEU A 135 8.24 -5.03 -3.18
C LEU A 135 7.85 -3.69 -3.78
N PHE A 136 8.72 -2.69 -3.70
CA PHE A 136 8.43 -1.34 -4.20
C PHE A 136 8.43 -1.26 -5.73
N THR A 137 9.25 -2.05 -6.44
CA THR A 137 9.10 -2.18 -7.89
C THR A 137 7.69 -2.64 -8.26
N PHE A 138 7.15 -3.65 -7.57
CA PHE A 138 5.78 -4.11 -7.83
C PHE A 138 4.73 -3.09 -7.44
N ARG A 139 4.82 -2.47 -6.26
CA ARG A 139 3.83 -1.49 -5.80
C ARG A 139 3.73 -0.29 -6.73
N HIS A 140 4.86 0.26 -7.15
CA HIS A 140 4.87 1.40 -8.08
C HIS A 140 4.40 1.00 -9.48
N GLN A 141 4.74 -0.20 -9.95
CA GLN A 141 4.21 -0.68 -11.23
C GLN A 141 2.70 -0.91 -11.16
N ARG A 142 2.21 -1.53 -10.09
CA ARG A 142 0.78 -1.73 -9.86
C ARG A 142 0.03 -0.41 -9.84
N LEU A 143 0.54 0.60 -9.14
CA LEU A 143 -0.07 1.93 -9.12
C LEU A 143 -0.16 2.54 -10.53
N LYS A 144 0.90 2.44 -11.35
CA LYS A 144 0.85 2.89 -12.75
C LYS A 144 -0.25 2.18 -13.53
N ASP A 145 -0.33 0.86 -13.40
CA ASP A 145 -1.32 0.05 -14.12
C ASP A 145 -2.76 0.40 -13.68
N GLU A 146 -2.98 0.69 -12.39
CA GLU A 146 -4.29 1.07 -11.86
C GLU A 146 -4.69 2.50 -12.29
N LEU A 147 -3.76 3.45 -12.26
CA LEU A 147 -4.02 4.81 -12.75
C LEU A 147 -4.31 4.83 -14.25
N GLU A 148 -3.57 4.05 -15.05
CA GLU A 148 -3.86 3.87 -16.47
C GLU A 148 -5.24 3.24 -16.69
N ARG A 149 -5.60 2.22 -15.90
CA ARG A 149 -6.93 1.59 -15.95
C ARG A 149 -8.04 2.60 -15.65
N ILE A 150 -7.87 3.43 -14.62
CA ILE A 150 -8.83 4.48 -14.25
C ILE A 150 -8.97 5.50 -15.39
N ARG A 151 -7.85 5.89 -16.00
CA ARG A 151 -7.83 6.85 -17.11
C ARG A 151 -8.58 6.31 -18.34
N ILE A 152 -8.36 5.04 -18.70
CA ILE A 152 -9.00 4.40 -19.86
C ILE A 152 -10.48 4.11 -19.60
N ASN A 153 -10.84 3.71 -18.38
CA ASN A 153 -12.20 3.29 -18.02
C ASN A 153 -12.91 4.34 -17.15
N ARG A 154 -12.61 5.62 -17.38
CA ARG A 154 -13.15 6.71 -16.54
C ARG A 154 -14.67 6.76 -16.70
N SER A 155 -15.37 6.42 -15.62
CA SER A 155 -16.82 6.64 -15.54
C SER A 155 -17.10 8.14 -15.33
N PRO A 156 -18.11 8.72 -16.00
CA PRO A 156 -18.51 10.12 -15.78
C PRO A 156 -18.91 10.39 -14.32
N GLN A 157 -19.43 9.36 -13.65
CA GLN A 157 -19.89 9.42 -12.27
C GLN A 157 -19.60 8.10 -11.53
N PRO A 158 -19.30 8.14 -10.22
CA PRO A 158 -19.26 6.95 -9.39
C PRO A 158 -20.55 6.12 -9.51
N LEU A 159 -20.41 4.79 -9.47
CA LEU A 159 -21.53 3.85 -9.53
C LEU A 159 -21.64 3.08 -8.21
N SER A 160 -22.84 2.63 -7.88
CA SER A 160 -23.06 1.60 -6.85
C SER A 160 -23.25 0.25 -7.52
N ILE A 161 -22.37 -0.71 -7.23
CA ILE A 161 -22.28 -1.99 -7.95
C ILE A 161 -22.47 -3.12 -6.94
N ALA A 162 -23.56 -3.89 -7.08
CA ALA A 162 -23.79 -5.08 -6.28
C ALA A 162 -23.10 -6.30 -6.89
N ILE A 163 -22.38 -7.10 -6.08
CA ILE A 163 -21.58 -8.24 -6.55
C ILE A 163 -21.86 -9.49 -5.73
N THR A 164 -22.36 -10.54 -6.39
CA THR A 164 -22.40 -11.91 -5.82
C THR A 164 -21.03 -12.59 -5.94
N GLY A 165 -20.70 -13.49 -5.03
CA GLY A 165 -19.40 -14.18 -5.06
C GLY A 165 -18.22 -13.26 -4.71
N SER A 166 -18.49 -12.15 -4.02
CA SER A 166 -17.51 -11.13 -3.61
C SER A 166 -16.37 -11.67 -2.74
N ASN A 167 -16.55 -12.82 -2.08
CA ASN A 167 -15.53 -13.47 -1.25
C ASN A 167 -14.67 -14.49 -2.03
N GLY A 168 -15.03 -14.79 -3.29
CA GLY A 168 -14.25 -15.69 -4.14
C GLY A 168 -12.97 -15.02 -4.65
N LEU A 169 -12.04 -15.82 -5.18
CA LEU A 169 -10.74 -15.34 -5.68
C LEU A 169 -10.88 -14.17 -6.67
N ILE A 170 -11.78 -14.31 -7.65
CA ILE A 170 -12.04 -13.28 -8.67
C ILE A 170 -12.87 -12.13 -8.09
N GLY A 171 -13.93 -12.46 -7.36
CA GLY A 171 -14.86 -11.48 -6.80
C GLY A 171 -14.17 -10.49 -5.86
N ALA A 172 -13.31 -10.97 -4.96
CA ALA A 172 -12.58 -10.12 -4.02
C ALA A 172 -11.65 -9.15 -4.77
N SER A 173 -10.88 -9.66 -5.73
CA SER A 173 -9.99 -8.82 -6.56
C SER A 173 -10.78 -7.75 -7.33
N LEU A 174 -11.93 -8.11 -7.91
CA LEU A 174 -12.80 -7.17 -8.63
C LEU A 174 -13.37 -6.09 -7.71
N CYS A 175 -13.79 -6.45 -6.50
CA CYS A 175 -14.27 -5.48 -5.51
C CYS A 175 -13.20 -4.41 -5.22
N HIS A 176 -11.94 -4.83 -5.03
CA HIS A 176 -10.84 -3.90 -4.81
C HIS A 176 -10.55 -3.04 -6.04
N VAL A 177 -10.58 -3.59 -7.25
CA VAL A 177 -10.42 -2.78 -8.49
C VAL A 177 -11.50 -1.70 -8.57
N LEU A 178 -12.77 -2.07 -8.44
CA LEU A 178 -13.88 -1.12 -8.57
C LEU A 178 -13.86 -0.03 -7.50
N THR A 179 -13.57 -0.39 -6.25
CA THR A 179 -13.43 0.58 -5.16
C THR A 179 -12.25 1.52 -5.38
N THR A 180 -11.09 1.01 -5.82
CA THR A 180 -9.95 1.87 -6.18
C THR A 180 -10.19 2.71 -7.43
N MET A 181 -11.18 2.37 -8.27
CA MET A 181 -11.65 3.24 -9.37
C MET A 181 -12.63 4.33 -8.91
N GLY A 182 -13.07 4.29 -7.66
CA GLY A 182 -14.01 5.27 -7.07
C GLY A 182 -15.48 4.82 -7.08
N HIS A 183 -15.78 3.56 -7.42
CA HIS A 183 -17.14 3.01 -7.31
C HIS A 183 -17.42 2.54 -5.87
N THR A 184 -18.71 2.52 -5.51
CA THR A 184 -19.17 1.86 -4.29
C THR A 184 -19.52 0.40 -4.61
N VAL A 185 -18.98 -0.54 -3.85
CA VAL A 185 -19.27 -1.98 -4.05
C VAL A 185 -20.14 -2.48 -2.90
N ILE A 186 -21.25 -3.16 -3.24
CA ILE A 186 -22.20 -3.75 -2.31
C ILE A 186 -22.06 -5.28 -2.41
N PRO A 187 -21.34 -5.94 -1.49
CA PRO A 187 -21.17 -7.38 -1.52
C PRO A 187 -22.49 -8.10 -1.19
N LEU A 188 -22.90 -9.02 -2.06
CA LEU A 188 -24.06 -9.90 -1.85
C LEU A 188 -23.56 -11.26 -1.39
N VAL A 189 -23.46 -11.44 -0.07
CA VAL A 189 -23.01 -12.69 0.56
C VAL A 189 -24.18 -13.62 0.84
N ARG A 190 -23.94 -14.93 0.74
CA ARG A 190 -24.86 -15.94 1.26
C ARG A 190 -24.52 -16.12 2.74
N ASN A 191 -25.52 -15.98 3.61
CA ASN A 191 -25.41 -16.28 5.03
C ASN A 191 -25.01 -17.74 5.25
#